data_AF-A0A9P0LX21-F1
#
_entry.id   AF-A0A9P0LX21-F1
#
_cell.length_a   1.000
_cell.length_b   1.000
_cell.length_c   1.000
_cell.angle_alpha   90.00
_cell.angle_beta   90.00
_cell.angle_gamma   90.00
#
_symmetry.space_group_name_H-M   'P 1'
#
loop_
_entity.id
_entity.type
_entity.pdbx_description
1 polymer ?
#
loop_
_entity_poly.entity_id
_entity_poly.type
_entity_poly.pdbx_seq_one_letter_code
_entity_poly.pdbx_strand_id
1 'polypeptide(L)'
;MNKLPEHDCTLRQDTYDVLKQVVDSGVFIEWRRKWHRFIMLSRKHPLTASHYKSAALCRREEIRHIITHKNIISPFSMCWLYWEFCMFAYYLSRFFLVSVVVSFRFEELGIGLLSARIGMDALIYCDIIKNFFTGYFDSEKNVTVLKPRLIAIKYLKFYFWVDFISTLTPLMYPFRMVYGKGTTIDLCCEVVRFLRSLMIIRVKRWSYTMELFRQSKHRERLYT
;
A
#
# COMPACT_ATOMS: atom_id res chain seq x y z
N MET A 1 28.39 51.61 2.17
CA MET A 1 27.70 50.32 2.33
C MET A 1 27.32 49.81 0.94
N ASN A 2 28.14 48.93 0.36
CA ASN A 2 27.86 48.35 -0.95
C ASN A 2 26.75 47.30 -0.78
N LYS A 3 25.56 47.58 -1.33
CA LYS A 3 24.50 46.58 -1.45
C LYS A 3 25.02 45.48 -2.38
N LEU A 4 25.15 44.26 -1.87
CA LEU A 4 25.37 43.08 -2.70
C LEU A 4 24.24 43.01 -3.73
N PRO A 5 24.54 42.72 -5.01
CA PRO A 5 23.51 42.61 -6.03
C PRO A 5 22.53 41.50 -5.63
N GLU A 6 21.23 41.78 -5.76
CA GLU A 6 20.17 40.77 -5.62
C GLU A 6 20.44 39.67 -6.64
N HIS A 7 20.98 38.55 -6.16
CA HIS A 7 21.13 37.36 -6.96
C HIS A 7 19.77 36.67 -7.05
N ASP A 8 19.07 36.91 -8.16
CA ASP A 8 17.84 36.20 -8.50
C ASP A 8 18.20 34.75 -8.84
N CYS A 9 18.20 33.91 -7.81
CA CYS A 9 18.58 32.50 -7.89
C CYS A 9 17.42 31.70 -8.51
N THR A 10 17.15 31.93 -9.79
CA THR A 10 16.23 31.11 -10.56
C THR A 10 16.96 29.83 -10.96
N LEU A 11 16.95 28.83 -10.08
CA LEU A 11 17.37 27.47 -10.43
C LEU A 11 16.53 27.02 -11.63
N ARG A 12 17.17 26.94 -12.80
CA ARG A 12 16.60 26.39 -14.03
C ARG A 12 16.16 24.95 -13.73
N GLN A 13 14.89 24.76 -13.42
CA GLN A 13 14.30 23.44 -13.20
C GLN A 13 14.11 22.79 -14.55
N ASP A 14 15.20 22.29 -15.12
CA ASP A 14 15.15 21.49 -16.32
C ASP A 14 14.31 20.24 -16.03
N THR A 15 13.08 20.25 -16.51
CA THR A 15 12.01 19.24 -16.32
C THR A 15 12.26 17.97 -17.13
N TYR A 16 13.52 17.59 -17.35
CA TYR A 16 13.82 16.31 -17.97
C TYR A 16 13.36 15.19 -17.05
N ASP A 17 12.41 14.41 -17.56
CA ASP A 17 11.85 13.23 -16.90
C ASP A 17 12.98 12.23 -16.59
N VAL A 18 13.21 11.98 -15.31
CA VAL A 18 14.27 11.08 -14.81
C VAL A 18 14.18 9.71 -15.50
N LEU A 19 12.97 9.25 -15.80
CA LEU A 19 12.72 7.97 -16.45
C LEU A 19 13.18 7.94 -17.90
N LYS A 20 13.14 9.07 -18.61
CA LYS A 20 13.66 9.15 -19.99
C LYS A 20 15.18 9.09 -20.02
N GLN A 21 15.86 9.52 -18.95
CA GLN A 21 17.32 9.47 -18.83
C GLN A 21 17.83 8.06 -18.47
N VAL A 22 17.09 7.31 -17.65
CA VAL A 22 17.53 5.99 -17.15
C VAL A 22 16.98 4.82 -17.97
N VAL A 23 15.82 4.98 -18.60
CA VAL A 23 15.18 3.95 -19.43
C VAL A 23 15.05 4.49 -20.85
N ASP A 24 16.16 4.44 -21.58
CA ASP A 24 16.31 4.94 -22.96
C ASP A 24 16.08 3.87 -24.03
N SER A 25 16.28 2.59 -23.70
CA SER A 25 16.35 1.47 -24.66
C SER A 25 15.55 0.23 -24.21
N GLY A 26 15.19 -0.63 -25.17
CA GLY A 26 14.56 -1.94 -24.95
C GLY A 26 13.14 -2.10 -25.50
N VAL A 27 12.46 -3.18 -25.07
CA VAL A 27 11.08 -3.50 -25.50
C VAL A 27 10.06 -2.88 -24.54
N PHE A 28 8.94 -2.37 -25.09
CA PHE A 28 7.85 -1.74 -24.33
C PHE A 28 8.30 -0.61 -23.41
N ILE A 29 9.17 0.27 -23.91
CA ILE A 29 9.79 1.36 -23.16
C ILE A 29 8.73 2.24 -22.48
N GLU A 30 7.71 2.67 -23.21
CA GLU A 30 6.70 3.59 -22.67
C GLU A 30 5.85 2.95 -21.56
N TRP A 31 5.48 1.67 -21.72
CA TRP A 31 4.77 0.93 -20.69
C TRP A 31 5.61 0.75 -19.43
N ARG A 32 6.88 0.40 -19.59
CA ARG A 32 7.83 0.27 -18.48
C ARG A 32 8.05 1.59 -17.76
N ARG A 33 8.19 2.70 -18.49
CA ARG A 33 8.28 4.05 -17.90
C ARG A 33 7.01 4.38 -17.12
N LYS A 34 5.83 4.09 -17.67
CA LYS A 34 4.55 4.29 -16.98
C LYS A 34 4.45 3.48 -15.69
N TRP A 35 4.89 2.21 -15.72
CA TRP A 35 4.94 1.35 -14.55
C TRP A 35 5.89 1.88 -13.47
N HIS A 36 7.14 2.23 -13.83
CA HIS A 36 8.09 2.81 -12.87
C HIS A 36 7.60 4.15 -12.31
N ARG A 37 6.99 5.01 -13.14
CA ARG A 37 6.37 6.25 -12.68
C ARG A 37 5.27 5.99 -11.64
N PHE A 38 4.57 4.88 -11.75
CA PHE A 38 3.51 4.51 -10.83
C PHE A 38 4.03 4.03 -9.47
N ILE A 39 5.18 3.35 -9.47
CA ILE A 39 5.87 2.78 -8.30
C ILE A 39 6.80 3.77 -7.59
N MET A 40 7.35 4.74 -8.32
CA MET A 40 8.28 5.74 -7.79
C MET A 40 7.58 6.85 -7.02
N LEU A 41 8.38 7.66 -6.31
CA LEU A 41 7.93 8.89 -5.66
C LEU A 41 7.12 9.75 -6.65
N SER A 42 5.91 10.14 -6.26
CA SER A 42 5.06 11.00 -7.09
C SER A 42 4.81 12.33 -6.40
N ARG A 43 5.02 13.44 -7.12
CA ARG A 43 4.69 14.80 -6.64
C ARG A 43 3.19 15.03 -6.45
N LYS A 44 2.36 14.25 -7.16
CA LYS A 44 0.89 14.30 -7.04
C LYS A 44 0.38 13.67 -5.75
N HIS A 45 1.18 12.81 -5.11
CA HIS A 45 0.80 12.19 -3.86
C HIS A 45 0.69 13.25 -2.75
N PRO A 46 -0.40 13.27 -1.94
CA PRO A 46 -0.69 14.37 -1.03
C PRO A 46 0.41 14.56 0.04
N LEU A 47 1.00 13.46 0.55
CA LEU A 47 2.07 13.54 1.56
C LEU A 47 3.44 13.90 1.01
N THR A 48 3.65 13.83 -0.31
CA THR A 48 4.96 14.16 -0.87
C THR A 48 5.35 15.60 -0.58
N ALA A 49 4.39 16.55 -0.61
CA ALA A 49 4.69 17.94 -0.33
C ALA A 49 5.07 18.20 1.14
N SER A 50 4.62 17.35 2.07
CA SER A 50 4.95 17.48 3.49
C SER A 50 6.40 17.03 3.77
N HIS A 51 6.82 15.92 3.17
CA HIS A 51 8.14 15.33 3.41
C HIS A 51 9.22 15.81 2.42
N TYR A 52 8.85 16.12 1.18
CA TYR A 52 9.74 16.58 0.12
C TYR A 52 9.37 17.99 -0.32
N LYS A 53 9.92 18.99 0.40
CA LYS A 53 9.60 20.42 0.21
C LYS A 53 10.12 21.04 -1.09
N SER A 54 11.15 20.45 -1.70
CA SER A 54 11.81 21.00 -2.89
C SER A 54 11.81 20.00 -4.05
N ALA A 55 11.62 20.52 -5.28
CA ALA A 55 11.69 19.73 -6.51
C ALA A 55 13.06 19.04 -6.70
N ALA A 56 14.14 19.65 -6.21
CA ALA A 56 15.48 19.08 -6.24
C ALA A 56 15.59 17.83 -5.35
N LEU A 57 14.95 17.84 -4.18
CA LEU A 57 14.92 16.69 -3.27
C LEU A 57 14.09 15.54 -3.86
N CYS A 58 12.93 15.85 -4.44
CA CYS A 58 12.13 14.84 -5.16
C CYS A 58 12.95 14.18 -6.27
N ARG A 59 13.63 14.98 -7.10
CA ARG A 59 14.45 14.46 -8.20
C ARG A 59 15.59 13.58 -7.70
N ARG A 60 16.31 14.01 -6.65
CA ARG A 60 17.39 13.22 -6.05
C ARG A 60 16.89 11.86 -5.58
N GLU A 61 15.71 11.83 -4.96
CA GLU A 61 15.09 10.60 -4.50
C GLU A 61 14.59 9.73 -5.65
N GLU A 62 13.97 10.31 -6.67
CA GLU A 62 13.55 9.60 -7.89
C GLU A 62 14.76 8.91 -8.56
N ILE A 63 15.88 9.64 -8.74
CA ILE A 63 17.13 9.08 -9.31
C ILE A 63 17.68 7.95 -8.44
N ARG A 64 17.75 8.16 -7.12
CA ARG A 64 18.23 7.14 -6.18
C ARG A 64 17.36 5.88 -6.24
N HIS A 65 16.05 6.05 -6.33
CA HIS A 65 15.11 4.94 -6.35
C HIS A 65 15.25 4.08 -7.61
N ILE A 66 15.28 4.69 -8.80
CA ILE A 66 15.37 3.95 -10.06
C ILE A 66 16.72 3.23 -10.23
N ILE A 67 17.82 3.84 -9.75
CA ILE A 67 19.16 3.24 -9.86
C ILE A 67 19.35 2.11 -8.84
N THR A 68 19.02 2.35 -7.56
CA THR A 68 19.35 1.39 -6.50
C THR A 68 18.25 0.35 -6.26
N HIS A 69 16.98 0.73 -6.41
CA HIS A 69 15.84 -0.05 -5.89
C HIS A 69 14.63 -0.06 -6.85
N LYS A 70 14.86 -0.31 -8.14
CA LYS A 70 13.87 -0.30 -9.22
C LYS A 70 12.58 -1.10 -8.97
N ASN A 71 12.65 -2.21 -8.23
CA ASN A 71 11.51 -3.12 -8.01
C ASN A 71 10.76 -2.87 -6.69
N ILE A 72 11.17 -1.87 -5.90
CA ILE A 72 10.55 -1.56 -4.61
C ILE A 72 9.54 -0.43 -4.81
N ILE A 73 8.36 -0.58 -4.22
CA ILE A 73 7.31 0.44 -4.23
C ILE A 73 7.67 1.51 -3.21
N SER A 74 7.73 2.76 -3.68
CA SER A 74 7.91 3.90 -2.78
C SER A 74 6.63 4.12 -1.96
N PRO A 75 6.73 4.39 -0.65
CA PRO A 75 5.58 4.70 0.20
C PRO A 75 4.83 5.98 -0.25
N PHE A 76 5.47 6.83 -1.05
CA PHE A 76 4.89 8.06 -1.59
C PHE A 76 4.54 7.96 -3.08
N SER A 77 4.30 6.74 -3.55
CA SER A 77 3.92 6.46 -4.94
C SER A 77 2.40 6.47 -5.13
N MET A 78 1.97 6.70 -6.37
CA MET A 78 0.54 6.59 -6.69
C MET A 78 0.06 5.13 -6.60
N CYS A 79 0.91 4.16 -6.96
CA CYS A 79 0.61 2.74 -6.82
C CYS A 79 0.27 2.39 -5.37
N TRP A 80 1.11 2.86 -4.44
CA TRP A 80 0.89 2.64 -3.02
C TRP A 80 -0.45 3.24 -2.58
N LEU A 81 -0.71 4.51 -2.92
CA LEU A 81 -1.95 5.20 -2.57
C LEU A 81 -3.22 4.50 -3.08
N TYR A 82 -3.27 4.18 -4.37
CA TYR A 82 -4.43 3.50 -4.95
C TYR A 82 -4.66 2.11 -4.34
N TRP A 83 -3.57 1.40 -4.03
CA TRP A 83 -3.66 0.13 -3.33
C TRP A 83 -4.24 0.29 -1.93
N GLU A 84 -3.84 1.30 -1.17
CA GLU A 84 -4.42 1.57 0.16
C GLU A 84 -5.92 1.83 0.08
N PHE A 85 -6.38 2.61 -0.91
CA PHE A 85 -7.82 2.81 -1.13
C PHE A 85 -8.54 1.53 -1.55
N CYS A 86 -7.94 0.70 -2.41
CA CYS A 86 -8.49 -0.59 -2.79
C CYS A 86 -8.64 -1.52 -1.58
N MET A 87 -7.60 -1.61 -0.74
CA MET A 87 -7.64 -2.40 0.49
C MET A 87 -8.66 -1.84 1.49
N PHE A 88 -8.78 -0.53 1.63
CA PHE A 88 -9.82 0.08 2.46
C PHE A 88 -11.22 -0.32 2.01
N ALA A 89 -11.52 -0.19 0.71
CA ALA A 89 -12.81 -0.61 0.14
C ALA A 89 -13.06 -2.11 0.33
N TYR A 90 -12.02 -2.93 0.21
CA TYR A 90 -12.05 -4.36 0.47
C TYR A 90 -12.42 -4.70 1.92
N TYR A 91 -11.80 -4.05 2.92
CA TYR A 91 -12.16 -4.31 4.32
C TYR A 91 -13.57 -3.84 4.63
N LEU A 92 -14.00 -2.72 4.03
CA LEU A 92 -15.35 -2.21 4.17
C LEU A 92 -16.38 -3.19 3.59
N SER A 93 -16.17 -3.71 2.38
CA SER A 93 -17.06 -4.69 1.76
C SER A 93 -17.11 -5.98 2.58
N ARG A 94 -15.98 -6.44 3.13
CA ARG A 94 -15.93 -7.57 4.05
C ARG A 94 -16.72 -7.35 5.33
N PHE A 95 -16.63 -6.16 5.91
CA PHE A 95 -17.39 -5.81 7.11
C PHE A 95 -18.89 -5.92 6.83
N PHE A 96 -19.38 -5.32 5.75
CA PHE A 96 -20.79 -5.39 5.36
C PHE A 96 -21.25 -6.82 5.05
N LEU A 97 -20.46 -7.60 4.31
CA LEU A 97 -20.79 -8.98 3.97
C LEU A 97 -20.98 -9.84 5.22
N VAL A 98 -20.13 -9.66 6.23
CA VAL A 98 -20.24 -10.39 7.50
C VAL A 98 -21.52 -10.01 8.22
N SER A 99 -21.84 -8.71 8.30
CA SER A 99 -23.09 -8.24 8.92
C SER A 99 -24.33 -8.84 8.24
N VAL A 100 -24.37 -8.83 6.91
CA VAL A 100 -25.49 -9.40 6.14
C VAL A 100 -25.63 -10.91 6.39
N VAL A 101 -24.53 -11.67 6.36
CA VAL A 101 -24.57 -13.13 6.59
C VAL A 101 -25.09 -13.45 8.00
N VAL A 102 -24.66 -12.69 9.01
CA VAL A 102 -25.12 -12.89 10.40
C VAL A 102 -26.60 -12.54 10.56
N SER A 103 -27.05 -11.41 10.00
CA SER A 103 -28.43 -10.95 10.16
C SER A 103 -29.46 -11.81 9.43
N PHE A 104 -29.13 -12.28 8.22
CA PHE A 104 -30.11 -12.93 7.35
C PHE A 104 -29.97 -14.45 7.31
N ARG A 105 -28.95 -15.04 7.97
CA ARG A 105 -28.65 -16.49 7.95
C ARG A 105 -28.81 -17.11 6.55
N PHE A 106 -28.26 -16.46 5.53
CA PHE A 106 -28.26 -16.98 4.17
C PHE A 106 -27.49 -18.30 4.12
N GLU A 107 -28.20 -19.42 4.23
CA GLU A 107 -27.62 -20.78 4.19
C GLU A 107 -27.37 -21.27 2.75
N GLU A 108 -27.93 -20.59 1.74
CA GLU A 108 -27.78 -20.95 0.33
C GLU A 108 -26.98 -19.90 -0.44
N LEU A 109 -25.68 -19.81 -0.18
CA LEU A 109 -24.80 -19.00 -1.00
C LEU A 109 -24.35 -19.81 -2.22
N GLY A 110 -24.97 -19.55 -3.38
CA GLY A 110 -24.61 -20.16 -4.66
C GLY A 110 -23.16 -19.88 -5.10
N ILE A 111 -22.76 -20.54 -6.19
CA ILE A 111 -21.40 -20.58 -6.74
C ILE A 111 -20.78 -19.17 -6.90
N GLY A 112 -21.58 -18.15 -7.22
CA GLY A 112 -21.12 -16.77 -7.41
C GLY A 112 -20.55 -16.09 -6.14
N LEU A 113 -21.14 -16.32 -4.96
CA LEU A 113 -20.58 -15.75 -3.72
C LEU A 113 -19.35 -16.55 -3.24
N LEU A 114 -19.26 -17.82 -3.58
CA LEU A 114 -18.05 -18.61 -3.36
C LEU A 114 -16.88 -18.07 -4.18
N SER A 115 -17.08 -17.79 -5.47
CA SER A 115 -16.04 -17.19 -6.31
C SER A 115 -15.63 -15.80 -5.83
N ALA A 116 -16.59 -14.96 -5.43
CA ALA A 116 -16.29 -13.64 -4.87
C ALA A 116 -15.49 -13.74 -3.56
N ARG A 117 -15.81 -14.72 -2.70
CA ARG A 117 -15.04 -15.00 -1.48
C ARG A 117 -13.59 -15.38 -1.80
N ILE A 118 -13.38 -16.33 -2.72
CA ILE A 118 -12.02 -16.77 -3.12
C ILE A 118 -11.22 -15.60 -3.72
N GLY A 119 -11.83 -14.81 -4.60
CA GLY A 119 -11.18 -13.63 -5.17
C GLY A 119 -10.81 -12.59 -4.11
N MET A 120 -11.69 -12.39 -3.13
CA MET A 120 -11.41 -11.54 -1.98
C MET A 120 -10.30 -12.10 -1.10
N ASP A 121 -10.25 -13.41 -0.86
CA ASP A 121 -9.17 -14.05 -0.10
C ASP A 121 -7.82 -13.83 -0.80
N ALA A 122 -7.77 -13.95 -2.13
CA ALA A 122 -6.57 -13.69 -2.95
C ALA A 122 -5.98 -12.28 -2.73
N LEU A 123 -6.83 -11.26 -2.54
CA LEU A 123 -6.37 -9.88 -2.31
C LEU A 123 -5.55 -9.72 -1.02
N ILE A 124 -5.84 -10.50 0.04
CA ILE A 124 -5.05 -10.46 1.28
C ILE A 124 -3.63 -10.99 1.02
N TYR A 125 -3.51 -12.09 0.27
CA TYR A 125 -2.20 -12.65 -0.07
C TYR A 125 -1.39 -11.66 -0.91
N CYS A 126 -2.04 -11.00 -1.89
CA CYS A 126 -1.42 -9.94 -2.67
C CYS A 126 -0.95 -8.77 -1.80
N ASP A 127 -1.74 -8.35 -0.80
CA ASP A 127 -1.35 -7.27 0.12
C ASP A 127 -0.10 -7.62 0.92
N ILE A 128 0.01 -8.86 1.40
CA ILE A 128 1.20 -9.34 2.12
C ILE A 128 2.43 -9.28 1.23
N ILE A 129 2.34 -9.85 0.02
CA ILE A 129 3.45 -9.84 -0.94
C ILE A 129 3.87 -8.39 -1.24
N LYS A 130 2.90 -7.51 -1.51
CA LYS A 130 3.15 -6.09 -1.76
C LYS A 130 3.81 -5.39 -0.57
N ASN A 131 3.44 -5.72 0.67
CA ASN A 131 4.04 -5.14 1.88
C ASN A 131 5.54 -5.47 2.00
N PHE A 132 6.00 -6.64 1.55
CA PHE A 132 7.43 -6.96 1.48
C PHE A 132 8.20 -6.11 0.46
N PHE A 133 7.54 -5.68 -0.61
CA PHE A 133 8.13 -4.83 -1.65
C PHE A 133 7.85 -3.34 -1.45
N THR A 134 7.26 -2.94 -0.33
CA THR A 134 6.91 -1.53 -0.06
C THR A 134 7.90 -0.92 0.93
N GLY A 135 8.53 0.18 0.53
CA GLY A 135 9.40 0.96 1.41
C GLY A 135 8.65 1.63 2.55
N TYR A 136 9.37 2.11 3.55
CA TYR A 136 8.79 2.88 4.65
C TYR A 136 9.55 4.19 4.85
N PHE A 137 8.86 5.21 5.36
CA PHE A 137 9.49 6.45 5.78
C PHE A 137 9.99 6.31 7.22
N ASP A 138 11.24 6.65 7.46
CA ASP A 138 11.83 6.72 8.80
C ASP A 138 11.76 8.17 9.30
N SER A 139 10.90 8.42 10.30
CA SER A 139 10.67 9.77 10.84
C SER A 139 11.85 10.31 11.64
N GLU A 140 12.70 9.45 12.21
CA GLU A 140 13.86 9.89 13.00
C GLU A 140 14.95 10.40 12.06
N LYS A 141 15.18 9.66 10.97
CA LYS A 141 16.23 9.98 10.00
C LYS A 141 15.74 10.91 8.88
N ASN A 142 14.43 11.12 8.75
CA ASN A 142 13.80 11.84 7.63
C ASN A 142 14.20 11.27 6.25
N VAL A 143 14.36 9.95 6.15
CA VAL A 143 14.76 9.27 4.91
C VAL A 143 13.81 8.12 4.58
N THR A 144 13.49 8.00 3.30
CA THR A 144 12.72 6.86 2.78
C THR A 144 13.61 5.64 2.62
N VAL A 145 13.33 4.59 3.39
CA VAL A 145 14.08 3.34 3.37
C VAL A 145 13.44 2.39 2.34
N LEU A 146 14.23 2.06 1.32
CA LEU A 146 13.83 1.20 0.20
C LEU A 146 14.64 -0.11 0.15
N LYS A 147 15.49 -0.38 1.16
CA LYS A 147 16.33 -1.58 1.21
C LYS A 147 15.46 -2.81 1.55
N PRO A 148 15.36 -3.84 0.68
CA PRO A 148 14.49 -4.99 0.88
C PRO A 148 14.71 -5.72 2.21
N ARG A 149 15.99 -5.90 2.61
CA ARG A 149 16.34 -6.56 3.89
C ARG A 149 15.78 -5.82 5.10
N LEU A 150 15.88 -4.49 5.12
CA LEU A 150 15.37 -3.68 6.23
C LEU A 150 13.84 -3.67 6.26
N ILE A 151 13.20 -3.61 5.09
CA ILE A 151 11.74 -3.71 4.95
C ILE A 151 11.26 -5.04 5.54
N ALA A 152 11.86 -6.16 5.11
CA ALA A 152 11.50 -7.49 5.57
C ALA A 152 11.66 -7.63 7.10
N ILE A 153 12.80 -7.23 7.67
CA ILE A 153 13.03 -7.32 9.12
C ILE A 153 12.00 -6.49 9.91
N LYS A 154 11.72 -5.25 9.48
CA LYS A 154 10.74 -4.38 10.14
C LYS A 154 9.33 -4.96 10.04
N TYR A 155 8.97 -5.52 8.90
CA TYR A 155 7.66 -6.13 8.67
C TYR A 155 7.48 -7.43 9.48
N LEU A 156 8.50 -8.31 9.50
CA LEU A 156 8.50 -9.56 10.26
C LEU A 156 8.37 -9.37 11.77
N LYS A 157 8.87 -8.24 12.32
CA LYS A 157 8.90 -8.02 13.76
C LYS A 157 7.49 -7.93 14.39
N PHE A 158 6.51 -7.40 13.67
CA PHE A 158 5.15 -7.20 14.22
C PHE A 158 4.03 -7.46 13.19
N TYR A 159 4.01 -6.71 12.09
CA TYR A 159 2.86 -6.71 11.18
C TYR A 159 2.69 -8.02 10.42
N PHE A 160 3.77 -8.71 10.09
CA PHE A 160 3.73 -10.00 9.39
C PHE A 160 2.91 -11.04 10.13
N TRP A 161 3.04 -11.16 11.46
CA TRP A 161 2.32 -12.18 12.22
C TRP A 161 0.80 -11.94 12.23
N VAL A 162 0.39 -10.67 12.33
CA VAL A 162 -1.02 -10.28 12.22
C VAL A 162 -1.55 -10.60 10.83
N ASP A 163 -0.78 -10.30 9.80
CA ASP A 163 -1.18 -10.54 8.41
C ASP A 163 -1.20 -12.04 8.07
N PHE A 164 -0.25 -12.82 8.60
CA PHE A 164 -0.19 -14.27 8.45
C PHE A 164 -1.40 -14.95 9.08
N ILE A 165 -1.73 -14.60 10.33
CA ILE A 165 -2.93 -15.12 11.00
C ILE A 165 -4.21 -14.75 10.21
N SER A 166 -4.27 -13.56 9.60
CA SER A 166 -5.37 -13.18 8.71
C SER A 166 -5.55 -14.13 7.53
N THR A 167 -4.47 -14.66 6.97
CA THR A 167 -4.54 -15.58 5.82
C THR A 167 -4.98 -16.99 6.19
N LEU A 168 -4.88 -17.36 7.48
CA LEU A 168 -5.41 -18.63 7.96
C LEU A 168 -6.93 -18.62 7.98
N THR A 169 -7.56 -17.46 8.23
CA THR A 169 -9.03 -17.33 8.26
C THR A 169 -9.73 -17.79 6.97
N PRO A 170 -9.32 -17.35 5.76
CA PRO A 170 -9.77 -17.91 4.49
C PRO A 170 -9.64 -19.42 4.38
N LEU A 171 -8.53 -19.98 4.85
CA LEU A 171 -8.20 -21.40 4.66
C LEU A 171 -9.03 -22.34 5.54
N MET A 172 -9.55 -21.84 6.66
CA MET A 172 -10.36 -22.68 7.58
C MET A 172 -11.68 -23.16 6.98
N TYR A 173 -12.30 -22.38 6.07
CA TYR A 173 -13.56 -22.79 5.44
C TYR A 173 -13.41 -24.01 4.51
N PRO A 174 -12.53 -24.02 3.49
CA PRO A 174 -12.30 -25.21 2.67
C PRO A 174 -11.70 -26.35 3.50
N PHE A 175 -10.84 -26.06 4.49
CA PHE A 175 -10.30 -27.08 5.38
C PHE A 175 -11.41 -27.83 6.13
N ARG A 176 -12.37 -27.11 6.73
CA ARG A 176 -13.54 -27.74 7.38
C ARG A 176 -14.41 -28.52 6.40
N MET A 177 -14.51 -28.06 5.14
CA MET A 177 -15.29 -28.78 4.12
C MET A 177 -14.64 -30.11 3.72
N VAL A 178 -13.31 -30.16 3.65
CA VAL A 178 -12.55 -31.36 3.25
C VAL A 178 -12.42 -32.37 4.40
N TYR A 179 -12.09 -31.90 5.61
CA TYR A 179 -11.81 -32.77 6.76
C TYR A 179 -13.04 -33.08 7.63
N GLY A 180 -14.21 -32.52 7.30
CA GLY A 180 -15.46 -32.75 8.00
C GLY A 180 -15.59 -32.00 9.33
N LYS A 181 -16.72 -32.21 10.01
CA LYS A 181 -16.97 -31.64 11.34
C LYS A 181 -16.25 -32.48 12.40
N GLY A 182 -15.46 -31.83 13.24
CA GLY A 182 -14.77 -32.46 14.37
C GLY A 182 -14.54 -31.42 15.47
N THR A 183 -14.57 -31.85 16.73
CA THR A 183 -14.41 -30.96 17.90
C THR A 183 -13.16 -30.10 17.82
N THR A 184 -12.04 -30.66 17.36
CA THR A 184 -10.78 -29.92 17.17
C THR A 184 -10.86 -28.88 16.05
N ILE A 185 -11.48 -29.23 14.91
CA ILE A 185 -11.59 -28.33 13.74
C ILE A 185 -12.52 -27.15 14.06
N ASP A 186 -13.61 -27.41 14.77
CA ASP A 186 -14.55 -26.37 15.18
C ASP A 186 -13.89 -25.42 16.20
N LEU A 187 -13.10 -25.93 17.16
CA LEU A 187 -12.30 -25.12 18.08
C LEU A 187 -11.27 -24.24 17.33
N CYS A 188 -10.55 -24.81 16.37
CA CYS A 188 -9.62 -24.06 15.52
C CYS A 188 -10.34 -22.96 14.72
N CYS A 189 -11.52 -23.26 14.18
CA CYS A 189 -12.34 -22.27 13.47
C CYS A 189 -12.76 -21.12 14.41
N GLU A 190 -13.15 -21.42 15.66
CA GLU A 190 -13.50 -20.40 16.65
C GLU A 190 -12.31 -19.52 17.02
N VAL A 191 -11.15 -20.12 17.32
CA VAL A 191 -9.92 -19.38 17.60
C VAL A 191 -9.57 -18.45 16.43
N VAL A 192 -9.62 -18.96 15.20
CA VAL A 192 -9.33 -18.14 14.01
C VAL A 192 -10.38 -17.03 13.81
N ARG A 193 -11.65 -17.26 14.15
CA ARG A 193 -12.69 -16.19 14.16
C ARG A 193 -12.37 -15.12 15.21
N PHE A 194 -11.91 -15.49 16.40
CA PHE A 194 -11.47 -14.53 17.41
C PHE A 194 -10.24 -13.75 16.94
N LEU A 195 -9.25 -14.43 16.38
CA LEU A 195 -8.05 -13.80 15.83
C LEU A 195 -8.35 -12.84 14.67
N ARG A 196 -9.44 -13.03 13.95
CA ARG A 196 -9.92 -12.06 12.95
C ARG A 196 -10.19 -10.67 13.55
N SER A 197 -10.54 -10.57 14.84
CA SER A 197 -10.70 -9.27 15.50
C SER A 197 -9.40 -8.45 15.55
N LEU A 198 -8.24 -9.10 15.48
CA LEU A 198 -6.92 -8.45 15.39
C LEU A 198 -6.76 -7.64 14.11
N MET A 199 -7.64 -7.80 13.13
CA MET A 199 -7.71 -6.92 11.96
C MET A 199 -7.91 -5.44 12.35
N ILE A 200 -8.42 -5.16 13.54
CA ILE A 200 -8.52 -3.78 14.07
C ILE A 200 -7.15 -3.09 14.16
N ILE A 201 -6.04 -3.83 14.27
CA ILE A 201 -4.68 -3.27 14.24
C ILE A 201 -4.44 -2.52 12.91
N ARG A 202 -5.06 -2.97 11.81
CA ARG A 202 -4.99 -2.31 10.50
C ARG A 202 -5.72 -0.96 10.47
N VAL A 203 -6.51 -0.60 11.48
CA VAL A 203 -7.12 0.75 11.60
C VAL A 203 -6.04 1.84 11.63
N LYS A 204 -4.85 1.59 12.19
CA LYS A 204 -3.73 2.55 12.13
C LYS A 204 -3.27 2.85 10.70
N ARG A 205 -3.37 1.86 9.80
CA ARG A 205 -3.09 2.02 8.37
C ARG A 205 -4.20 2.84 7.70
N TRP A 206 -5.44 2.70 8.17
CA TRP A 206 -6.57 3.46 7.65
C TRP A 206 -6.62 4.90 8.16
N SER A 207 -6.20 5.18 9.40
CA SER A 207 -6.10 6.56 9.89
C SER A 207 -5.15 7.37 9.01
N TYR A 208 -4.01 6.78 8.64
CA TYR A 208 -3.09 7.37 7.67
C TYR A 208 -3.76 7.58 6.29
N THR A 209 -4.53 6.60 5.81
CA THR A 209 -5.27 6.74 4.53
C THR A 209 -6.33 7.84 4.57
N MET A 210 -7.01 8.01 5.72
CA MET A 210 -7.97 9.08 5.93
C MET A 210 -7.30 10.45 5.97
N GLU A 211 -6.09 10.56 6.54
CA GLU A 211 -5.29 11.77 6.47
C GLU A 211 -4.92 12.12 5.02
N LEU A 212 -4.57 11.14 4.19
CA LEU A 212 -4.33 11.33 2.76
C LEU A 212 -5.56 11.90 2.05
N PHE A 213 -6.73 11.33 2.33
CA PHE A 213 -8.00 11.80 1.77
C PHE A 213 -8.32 13.24 2.22
N ARG A 214 -8.10 13.56 3.50
CA ARG A 214 -8.29 14.91 4.02
C ARG A 214 -7.36 15.92 3.35
N GLN A 215 -6.09 15.58 3.18
CA GLN A 215 -5.09 16.46 2.57
C GLN A 215 -5.31 16.65 1.07
N SER A 216 -5.71 15.61 0.34
CA SER A 216 -6.04 15.72 -1.09
C SER A 216 -7.21 16.69 -1.31
N LYS A 217 -8.30 16.56 -0.53
CA LYS A 217 -9.45 17.47 -0.59
C LYS A 217 -9.11 18.91 -0.18
N HIS A 218 -8.15 19.11 0.73
CA HIS A 218 -7.67 20.46 1.07
C HIS A 218 -6.88 21.07 -0.08
N ARG A 219 -6.08 20.26 -0.78
CA ARG A 219 -5.30 20.73 -1.92
C ARG A 219 -6.19 21.11 -3.08
N GLU A 220 -7.21 20.32 -3.40
CA GLU A 220 -8.21 20.64 -4.44
C GLU A 220 -8.88 22.00 -4.18
N ARG A 221 -9.27 22.28 -2.93
CA ARG A 221 -9.87 23.56 -2.53
C ARG A 221 -8.96 24.79 -2.62
N LEU A 222 -7.64 24.61 -2.65
CA LEU A 222 -6.69 25.73 -2.81
C LEU A 222 -6.45 26.10 -4.28
N TYR A 223 -6.85 25.26 -5.22
CA TYR A 223 -6.64 25.45 -6.66
C TYR A 223 -7.95 25.68 -7.44
N THR A 224 -9.09 25.71 -6.76
CA THR A 224 -10.40 26.17 -7.25
C THR A 224 -10.73 27.53 -6.67
#